data_AF-A0AAV2YXQ2-F1
#
_entry.id   AF-A0AAV2YXQ2-F1
#
_cell.length_a   1.000
_cell.length_b   1.000
_cell.length_c   1.000
_cell.angle_alpha   90.00
_cell.angle_beta   90.00
_cell.angle_gamma   90.00
#
_symmetry.space_group_name_H-M   'P 1'
#
loop_
_entity.id
_entity.type
_entity.pdbx_description
1 polymer ?
#
loop_
_entity_poly.entity_id
_entity_poly.type
_entity_poly.pdbx_seq_one_letter_code
_entity_poly.pdbx_strand_id
1 'polypeptide(L)' 'MQSRTRDRCDRSDVIWLTEGYAFVECTVIDDHTLEVSYGNHMECMSEERAQHFMLELGGILIRWEQMVIPPHLING' A
#
# COMPACT_ATOMS: atom_id res chain seq x y z
N MET A 1 -19.87 -22.87 -0.38
CA MET A 1 -18.85 -21.81 -0.31
C MET A 1 -17.50 -22.50 -0.50
N GLN A 2 -16.98 -22.53 -1.73
CA GLN A 2 -15.77 -23.29 -2.06
C GLN A 2 -14.52 -22.53 -1.59
N SER A 3 -13.77 -23.13 -0.67
CA SER A 3 -12.45 -22.66 -0.27
C SER A 3 -11.53 -22.69 -1.48
N ARG A 4 -11.11 -21.51 -1.97
CA ARG A 4 -10.03 -21.38 -2.94
C ARG A 4 -8.72 -21.76 -2.25
N THR A 5 -8.34 -23.03 -2.28
CA THR A 5 -6.99 -23.48 -1.99
C THR A 5 -6.07 -22.90 -3.07
N ARG A 6 -5.46 -21.74 -2.77
CA ARG A 6 -4.36 -21.21 -3.57
C ARG A 6 -3.21 -22.21 -3.49
N ASP A 7 -2.87 -22.76 -4.64
CA ASP A 7 -1.68 -23.58 -4.84
C ASP A 7 -0.47 -22.75 -4.36
N ARG A 8 0.11 -23.12 -3.22
CA ARG A 8 1.24 -22.40 -2.63
C ARG A 8 2.47 -22.76 -3.47
N CYS A 9 2.84 -21.91 -4.41
CA CYS A 9 4.20 -21.90 -4.92
C CYS A 9 5.13 -21.71 -3.72
N ASP A 10 5.92 -22.74 -3.40
CA ASP A 10 6.86 -22.83 -2.28
C ASP A 10 8.11 -21.97 -2.54
N ARG A 11 7.87 -20.69 -2.74
CA ARG A 11 8.89 -19.65 -2.81
C ARG A 11 9.20 -19.26 -1.38
N SER A 12 10.27 -19.82 -0.81
CA SER A 12 10.69 -19.57 0.58
C SER A 12 11.04 -18.10 0.86
N ASP A 13 11.18 -17.29 -0.19
CA ASP A 13 11.38 -15.85 -0.18
C ASP A 13 10.07 -15.04 -0.11
N VAL A 14 8.91 -15.65 -0.34
CA VAL A 14 7.62 -14.96 -0.44
C VAL A 14 6.78 -15.23 0.81
N ILE A 15 6.70 -14.21 1.67
CA ILE A 15 5.82 -14.23 2.85
C ILE A 15 4.43 -13.76 2.42
N TRP A 16 3.48 -14.69 2.43
CA TRP A 16 2.07 -14.38 2.21
C TRP A 16 1.51 -13.69 3.45
N LEU A 17 1.01 -12.46 3.31
CA LEU A 17 0.22 -11.79 4.34
C LEU A 17 -1.03 -12.65 4.62
N THR A 18 -1.07 -13.32 5.77
CA THR A 18 -2.17 -14.22 6.13
C THR A 18 -3.38 -13.46 6.65
N GLU A 19 -3.16 -12.32 7.31
CA GLU A 19 -4.22 -11.48 7.88
C GLU A 19 -3.86 -10.01 7.69
N GLY A 20 -4.74 -9.29 6.99
CA GLY A 20 -4.57 -7.86 6.74
C GLY A 20 -5.30 -7.40 5.48
N TYR A 21 -5.44 -6.10 5.35
CA TYR A 21 -5.98 -5.45 4.16
C TYR A 21 -5.29 -4.12 3.94
N ALA A 22 -5.23 -3.69 2.69
CA ALA A 22 -4.90 -2.33 2.31
C ALA A 22 -6.04 -1.78 1.48
N PHE A 23 -6.27 -0.48 1.58
CA PHE A 23 -7.29 0.20 0.80
C PHE A 23 -6.74 1.52 0.26
N VAL A 24 -7.30 1.91 -0.86
CA VAL A 24 -7.17 3.25 -1.43
C VAL A 24 -8.58 3.80 -1.47
N GLU A 25 -8.78 4.92 -0.81
CA GLU A 25 -10.02 5.68 -0.86
C GLU A 25 -9.77 6.93 -1.69
N CYS A 26 -10.67 7.20 -2.64
CA CYS A 26 -10.62 8.37 -3.50
C CYS A 26 -11.86 9.22 -3.24
N THR A 27 -11.66 10.42 -2.72
CA THR A 27 -12.73 11.35 -2.37
C THR A 27 -12.63 12.58 -3.25
N VAL A 28 -13.66 12.82 -4.06
CA VAL A 28 -13.75 14.04 -4.87
C VAL A 28 -14.13 15.19 -3.95
N ILE A 29 -13.27 16.20 -3.85
CA ILE A 29 -13.50 17.39 -3.02
C ILE A 29 -14.20 18.48 -3.84
N ASP A 30 -13.79 18.64 -5.10
CA ASP A 30 -14.38 19.54 -6.09
C ASP A 30 -14.07 19.06 -7.53
N ASP A 31 -14.46 19.84 -8.55
CA ASP A 31 -14.29 19.50 -9.98
C ASP A 31 -12.84 19.29 -10.43
N HIS A 32 -11.85 19.71 -9.62
CA HIS A 32 -10.43 19.66 -9.94
C HIS A 32 -9.57 18.97 -8.88
N THR A 33 -10.14 18.65 -7.72
CA THR A 33 -9.41 18.11 -6.57
C THR A 33 -9.92 16.72 -6.19
N LEU A 34 -9.01 15.74 -6.27
CA LEU A 34 -9.21 14.39 -5.76
C LEU A 34 -8.29 14.16 -4.56
N GLU A 35 -8.87 13.93 -3.39
CA GLU A 35 -8.13 13.44 -2.24
C GLU A 35 -7.98 11.92 -2.37
N VAL A 36 -6.76 11.43 -2.18
CA VAL A 36 -6.47 10.00 -2.19
C VAL A 36 -5.88 9.63 -0.83
N SER A 37 -6.61 8.80 -0.09
CA SER A 37 -6.16 8.28 1.20
C SER A 37 -5.75 6.82 1.03
N TYR A 38 -4.53 6.50 1.49
CA TYR A 38 -4.08 5.12 1.60
C TYR A 38 -4.09 4.70 3.06
N GLY A 39 -4.65 3.53 3.34
CA GLY A 39 -4.60 2.91 4.66
C GLY A 39 -4.36 1.41 4.56
N ASN A 40 -3.79 0.85 5.61
CA ASN A 40 -3.67 -0.60 5.75
C ASN A 40 -3.75 -1.03 7.20
N HIS A 41 -4.14 -2.28 7.38
CA HIS A 41 -4.04 -2.99 8.64
C HIS A 41 -3.36 -4.33 8.37
N MET A 42 -2.30 -4.62 9.11
CA MET A 42 -1.57 -5.87 8.99
C MET A 42 -1.15 -6.34 10.37
N GLU A 43 -1.34 -7.63 10.65
CA GLU A 43 -0.72 -8.25 11.82
C GLU A 43 0.70 -8.66 11.46
N CYS A 44 1.69 -8.10 12.17
CA CYS A 44 3.09 -8.49 12.02
C CYS A 44 3.52 -9.35 13.19
N MET A 45 4.04 -10.54 12.90
CA MET A 45 4.53 -11.47 13.93
C MET A 45 5.86 -11.03 14.58
N SER A 46 6.47 -9.95 14.09
CA SER A 46 7.73 -9.39 14.60
C SER A 46 7.76 -7.87 14.39
N GLU A 47 8.25 -7.14 15.40
CA GLU A 47 8.42 -5.69 15.36
C GLU A 47 9.40 -5.26 14.26
N GLU A 48 10.53 -5.97 14.11
CA GLU A 48 11.52 -5.69 13.07
C GLU A 48 10.91 -5.77 11.67
N ARG A 49 10.02 -6.75 11.45
CA ARG A 49 9.30 -6.89 10.19
C ARG A 49 8.28 -5.78 9.99
N ALA A 50 7.56 -5.38 11.05
CA ALA A 50 6.64 -4.26 10.99
C ALA A 50 7.36 -2.96 10.59
N GLN A 51 8.53 -2.71 11.17
CA GLN A 51 9.38 -1.55 10.84
C GLN A 51 9.86 -1.60 9.38
N HIS A 52 10.34 -2.75 8.90
CA HIS A 52 10.74 -2.92 7.50
C HIS A 52 9.59 -2.63 6.54
N PHE A 53 8.40 -3.20 6.79
CA PHE A 53 7.22 -2.96 5.95
C PHE A 53 6.78 -1.49 5.95
N MET A 54 6.86 -0.80 7.09
CA MET A 54 6.56 0.64 7.14
C MET A 54 7.50 1.45 6.24
N LEU A 55 8.80 1.13 6.23
CA LEU A 55 9.77 1.82 5.37
C LEU A 55 9.51 1.57 3.89
N GLU A 56 9.24 0.31 3.50
CA GLU A 56 8.91 -0.02 2.10
C GLU A 56 7.64 0.68 1.64
N LEU A 57 6.61 0.68 2.48
CA LEU A 57 5.34 1.32 2.18
C LEU A 57 5.51 2.84 2.02
N GLY A 58 6.22 3.50 2.94
CA GLY A 58 6.52 4.92 2.83
C GLY A 58 7.25 5.25 1.52
N GLY A 59 8.20 4.41 1.12
CA GLY A 59 8.90 4.56 -0.16
C GLY A 59 7.98 4.43 -1.37
N ILE A 60 6.99 3.53 -1.34
CA ILE A 60 5.98 3.40 -2.40
C ILE A 60 5.10 4.64 -2.47
N LEU A 61 4.63 5.13 -1.32
CA LEU A 61 3.77 6.32 -1.25
C LEU A 61 4.46 7.57 -1.78
N ILE A 62 5.72 7.81 -1.44
CA ILE A 62 6.51 8.95 -1.95
C ILE A 62 6.65 8.88 -3.48
N ARG A 63 6.95 7.69 -4.04
CA ARG A 63 7.06 7.54 -5.50
C ARG A 63 5.73 7.73 -6.20
N TRP A 64 4.66 7.24 -5.59
CA TRP A 64 3.31 7.44 -6.10
C TRP A 64 2.93 8.93 -6.09
N GLU A 65 3.22 9.64 -5.00
CA GLU A 65 3.01 11.08 -4.89
C GLU A 65 3.79 11.85 -5.97
N GLN A 66 5.05 11.49 -6.21
CA GLN A 66 5.86 12.13 -7.28
C GLN A 66 5.32 11.87 -8.69
N MET A 67 4.71 10.70 -8.95
CA MET A 67 4.06 10.38 -10.22
C MET A 67 2.69 11.09 -10.35
N VAL A 68 2.05 11.22 -9.20
CA VAL A 68 0.87 11.99 -8.81
C VAL A 68 0.85 13.46 -9.22
N ILE A 69 1.85 14.13 -8.67
CA ILE A 69 1.99 15.57 -8.68
C ILE A 69 2.39 16.02 -10.08
N PRO A 70 1.59 16.88 -10.72
CA PRO A 70 1.94 17.46 -11.99
C PRO A 70 3.30 18.18 -11.92
N PRO A 71 4.20 18.03 -12.91
CA PRO A 71 5.54 18.63 -12.88
C PRO A 71 5.55 20.17 -12.81
N HIS A 72 4.41 20.82 -13.04
CA HIS A 72 4.28 22.28 -12.92
C HIS A 72 4.03 22.78 -11.49
N LEU A 73 3.84 21.88 -10.50
CA LEU A 73 3.69 22.24 -9.07
C LEU A 73 4.96 22.01 -8.24
N ILE A 74 6.06 21.58 -8.88
CA ILE A 74 7.35 21.30 -8.20
C ILE A 74 8.22 22.57 -8.06
N ASN A 75 7.81 23.69 -8.67
CA ASN A 75 8.49 24.98 -8.53
C ASN A 75 7.54 26.02 -7.91
N GLY A 76 7.56 26.12 -6.57
CA GLY A 76 6.92 27.18 -5.79
C GLY A 76 7.85 27.65 -4.69
#